data_AF-A0A538BX63-F1
#
_entry.id   AF-A0A538BX63-F1
#
_cell.length_a   1.000
_cell.length_b   1.000
_cell.length_c   1.000
_cell.angle_alpha   90.00
_cell.angle_beta   90.00
_cell.angle_gamma   90.00
#
_symmetry.space_group_name_H-M   'P 1'
#
loop_
_entity.id
_entity.type
_entity.pdbx_description
1 polymer ?
#
loop_
_entity_poly.entity_id
_entity_poly.type
_entity_poly.pdbx_seq_one_letter_code
_entity_poly.pdbx_strand_id
1 'polypeptide(L)'
;MVVPRRREMRRAIRTVSLLAVVGLVAAACGKKAAPSATGTTGKLGAGTIVCVVSDEAGFDDKSFNESAKNGVEQAVAQYGVTSKYLESKTGQDYTPNVTACLQQNAKMIVTVGFRLDKATSDAA
;
A
#
# COMPACT_ATOMS: atom_id res chain seq x y z
N MET A 1 37.64 34.64 -27.49
CA MET A 1 37.19 33.53 -26.60
C MET A 1 37.67 33.85 -25.19
N VAL A 2 36.78 34.36 -24.32
CA VAL A 2 37.14 34.80 -22.95
C VAL A 2 36.98 33.60 -22.01
N VAL A 3 38.07 33.15 -21.39
CA VAL A 3 38.02 32.07 -20.38
C VAL A 3 37.57 32.66 -19.04
N PRO A 4 36.41 32.26 -18.48
CA PRO A 4 35.95 32.81 -17.21
C PRO A 4 36.91 32.42 -16.06
N ARG A 5 37.23 33.40 -15.20
CA ARG A 5 38.15 33.21 -14.07
C ARG A 5 37.62 32.12 -13.13
N ARG A 6 38.49 31.16 -12.73
CA ARG A 6 38.17 29.99 -11.89
C ARG A 6 37.34 30.30 -10.62
N ARG A 7 37.41 31.52 -10.07
CA ARG A 7 36.62 31.93 -8.90
C ARG A 7 35.15 32.18 -9.23
N GLU A 8 34.85 32.67 -10.43
CA GLU A 8 33.47 32.93 -10.87
C GLU A 8 32.76 31.61 -11.22
N MET A 9 33.48 30.70 -11.86
CA MET A 9 32.99 29.34 -12.12
C MET A 9 32.68 28.58 -10.83
N ARG A 10 33.50 28.72 -9.78
CA ARG A 10 33.22 28.10 -8.46
C ARG A 10 32.01 28.73 -7.75
N ARG A 11 31.77 30.03 -7.93
CA ARG A 11 30.58 30.71 -7.39
C ARG A 11 29.33 30.28 -8.14
N ALA A 12 29.39 30.22 -9.47
CA ALA A 12 28.30 29.74 -10.32
C ALA A 12 27.93 28.28 -10.01
N ILE A 13 28.92 27.40 -9.82
CA ILE A 13 28.67 25.99 -9.44
C ILE A 13 27.95 25.92 -8.08
N ARG A 14 28.37 26.71 -7.08
CA ARG A 14 27.73 26.72 -5.75
C ARG A 14 26.29 27.21 -5.79
N THR A 15 26.00 28.26 -6.56
CA THR A 15 24.63 28.79 -6.69
C THR A 15 23.70 27.83 -7.43
N VAL A 16 24.21 27.16 -8.47
CA VAL A 16 23.45 26.13 -9.19
C VAL A 16 23.17 24.92 -8.30
N SER A 17 24.13 24.47 -7.49
CA SER A 17 23.93 23.35 -6.55
C SER A 17 22.87 23.67 -5.48
N LEU A 18 22.84 24.89 -4.93
CA LEU A 18 21.82 25.27 -3.95
C LEU A 18 20.40 25.30 -4.56
N LEU A 19 20.25 25.80 -5.78
CA LEU A 19 18.97 25.83 -6.48
C LEU A 19 18.47 24.42 -6.84
N ALA A 20 19.37 23.50 -7.18
CA ALA A 20 19.03 22.12 -7.49
C ALA A 20 18.46 21.36 -6.26
N VAL A 21 19.03 21.58 -5.07
CA VAL A 21 18.54 20.95 -3.82
C VAL A 21 17.13 21.45 -3.48
N VAL A 22 16.87 22.75 -3.62
CA VAL A 22 15.53 23.33 -3.38
C VAL A 22 14.50 22.77 -4.37
N GLY A 23 14.88 22.58 -5.64
CA GLY A 23 14.02 21.97 -6.66
C GLY A 23 13.63 20.52 -6.34
N LEU A 24 14.57 19.70 -5.84
CA LEU A 24 14.27 18.31 -5.45
C LEU A 24 13.33 18.22 -4.25
N VAL A 25 13.48 19.11 -3.25
CA VAL A 25 12.61 19.10 -2.05
C VAL A 25 11.17 19.51 -2.41
N ALA A 26 10.99 20.44 -3.35
CA ALA A 26 9.66 20.84 -3.82
C ALA A 26 8.91 19.71 -4.55
N ALA A 27 9.62 18.85 -5.30
CA ALA A 27 9.02 17.70 -5.97
C ALA A 27 8.60 16.59 -4.99
N ALA A 28 9.25 16.47 -3.83
CA ALA A 28 8.96 15.44 -2.83
C ALA A 28 7.71 15.74 -1.96
N CYS A 29 7.32 17.02 -1.83
CA CYS A 29 6.10 17.41 -1.11
C CYS A 29 4.85 17.50 -1.99
N GLY A 30 4.99 17.31 -3.31
CA GLY A 30 3.86 17.22 -4.24
C GLY A 30 3.13 15.89 -4.10
N LYS A 31 2.18 15.79 -3.15
CA LYS A 31 1.21 14.68 -3.11
C LYS A 31 0.40 14.68 -4.41
N LYS A 32 0.83 13.91 -5.41
CA LYS A 32 0.04 13.66 -6.62
C LYS A 32 -1.15 12.80 -6.21
N ALA A 33 -2.31 13.42 -6.05
CA ALA A 33 -3.56 12.70 -5.87
C ALA A 33 -3.74 11.73 -7.06
N ALA A 34 -3.83 10.43 -6.77
CA ALA A 34 -4.26 9.46 -7.76
C ALA A 34 -5.67 9.83 -8.26
N PRO A 35 -6.04 9.55 -9.52
CA PRO A 35 -7.38 9.83 -10.01
C PRO A 35 -8.38 9.05 -9.14
N SER A 36 -9.20 9.76 -8.37
CA SER A 36 -10.32 9.14 -7.67
C SER A 36 -11.33 8.69 -8.72
N ALA A 37 -11.46 7.38 -8.91
CA ALA A 37 -12.57 6.83 -9.65
C ALA A 37 -13.87 7.23 -8.93
N THR A 38 -14.63 8.17 -9.49
CA THR A 38 -15.95 8.56 -9.02
C THR A 38 -16.95 7.47 -9.40
N GLY A 39 -16.89 6.33 -8.71
CA GLY A 39 -18.02 5.41 -8.61
C GLY A 39 -18.94 5.89 -7.49
N THR A 40 -20.25 5.87 -7.69
CA THR A 40 -21.24 6.10 -6.63
C THR A 40 -21.00 5.09 -5.50
N THR A 41 -20.31 5.53 -4.45
CA THR A 41 -19.98 4.78 -3.24
C THR A 41 -21.22 4.63 -2.38
N GLY A 42 -22.07 3.66 -2.72
CA GLY A 42 -23.04 3.14 -1.75
C GLY A 42 -22.26 2.58 -0.55
N LYS A 43 -22.55 3.05 0.67
CA LYS A 43 -22.01 2.42 1.88
C LYS A 43 -22.47 0.96 1.90
N LEU A 44 -21.53 0.02 1.86
CA LEU A 44 -21.78 -1.42 2.04
C LEU A 44 -22.23 -1.72 3.48
N GLY A 45 -22.01 -0.80 4.41
CA GLY A 45 -22.54 -0.81 5.77
C GLY A 45 -21.72 -1.66 6.75
N ALA A 46 -21.88 -1.37 8.04
CA ALA A 46 -21.09 -1.93 9.16
C ALA A 46 -21.18 -3.46 9.35
N GLY A 47 -22.05 -4.15 8.60
CA GLY A 47 -22.20 -5.61 8.61
C GLY A 47 -21.37 -6.35 7.55
N THR A 48 -20.75 -5.65 6.61
CA THR A 48 -19.93 -6.27 5.57
C THR A 48 -18.51 -6.47 6.06
N ILE A 49 -18.08 -7.72 6.24
CA ILE A 49 -16.73 -8.07 6.68
C ILE A 49 -15.82 -8.30 5.47
N VAL A 50 -14.67 -7.64 5.46
CA VAL A 50 -13.53 -7.91 4.58
C VAL A 50 -12.43 -8.55 5.42
N CYS A 51 -12.03 -9.78 5.09
CA CYS A 51 -10.94 -10.47 5.78
C CYS A 51 -9.69 -10.44 4.91
N VAL A 52 -8.53 -10.14 5.49
CA VAL A 52 -7.25 -10.07 4.78
C VAL A 52 -6.31 -11.08 5.41
N VAL A 53 -5.74 -11.95 4.57
CA VAL A 53 -4.74 -12.93 4.99
C VAL A 53 -3.42 -12.61 4.32
N SER A 54 -2.35 -12.38 5.08
CA SER A 54 -1.01 -12.20 4.52
C SER A 54 -0.22 -13.50 4.46
N ASP A 55 0.80 -13.54 3.62
CA ASP A 55 1.89 -14.51 3.72
C ASP A 55 2.83 -14.21 4.92
N GLU A 56 3.97 -14.91 5.00
CA GLU A 56 4.89 -14.82 6.14
C GLU A 56 5.65 -13.49 6.25
N ALA A 57 5.64 -12.64 5.22
CA ALA A 57 6.30 -11.33 5.32
C ALA A 57 5.57 -10.39 6.28
N GLY A 58 4.28 -10.66 6.56
CA GLY A 58 3.49 -9.94 7.55
C GLY A 58 3.05 -8.54 7.11
N PHE A 59 2.21 -7.88 7.90
CA PHE A 59 1.58 -6.60 7.52
C PHE A 59 2.45 -5.35 7.72
N ASP A 60 3.59 -5.47 8.40
CA ASP A 60 4.55 -4.36 8.64
C ASP A 60 5.79 -4.46 7.71
N ASP A 61 5.63 -5.11 6.55
CA ASP A 61 6.70 -5.42 5.59
C ASP A 61 7.22 -4.20 4.80
N LYS A 62 6.64 -3.00 5.02
CA LYS A 62 6.96 -1.76 4.30
C LYS A 62 6.84 -1.88 2.78
N SER A 63 6.08 -2.85 2.30
CA SER A 63 6.04 -3.23 0.89
C SER A 63 4.65 -3.76 0.54
N PHE A 64 4.58 -4.97 0.00
CA PHE A 64 3.40 -5.51 -0.67
C PHE A 64 2.24 -5.76 0.30
N ASN A 65 2.49 -6.42 1.44
CA ASN A 65 1.44 -6.75 2.40
C ASN A 65 0.91 -5.51 3.11
N GLU A 66 1.80 -4.58 3.49
CA GLU A 66 1.41 -3.29 4.06
C GLU A 66 0.57 -2.49 3.05
N SER A 67 0.92 -2.51 1.76
CA SER A 67 0.13 -1.83 0.72
C SER A 67 -1.29 -2.39 0.58
N ALA A 68 -1.45 -3.72 0.68
CA ALA A 68 -2.75 -4.37 0.64
C ALA A 68 -3.60 -4.00 1.87
N LYS A 69 -3.00 -4.01 3.07
CA LYS A 69 -3.66 -3.57 4.32
C LYS A 69 -4.12 -2.11 4.21
N ASN A 70 -3.26 -1.21 3.75
CA ASN A 70 -3.58 0.20 3.59
C ASN A 70 -4.74 0.42 2.60
N GLY A 71 -4.83 -0.38 1.53
CA GLY A 71 -5.96 -0.35 0.60
C GLY A 71 -7.27 -0.76 1.27
N VAL A 72 -7.25 -1.77 2.13
CA VAL A 72 -8.44 -2.20 2.88
C VAL A 72 -8.83 -1.19 3.96
N GLU A 73 -7.88 -0.56 4.65
CA GLU A 73 -8.18 0.53 5.60
C GLU A 73 -8.83 1.74 4.91
N GLN A 74 -8.39 2.08 3.70
CA GLN A 74 -9.07 3.08 2.88
C GLN A 74 -10.50 2.65 2.52
N ALA A 75 -10.71 1.37 2.21
CA ALA A 75 -12.04 0.84 1.94
C ALA A 75 -12.96 0.88 3.19
N VAL A 76 -12.42 0.59 4.38
CA VAL A 76 -13.14 0.77 5.65
C VAL A 76 -13.63 2.20 5.79
N ALA A 77 -12.74 3.19 5.58
CA ALA A 77 -13.08 4.61 5.68
C ALA A 77 -14.11 5.06 4.63
N GLN A 78 -14.00 4.58 3.39
CA GLN A 78 -14.86 4.99 2.27
C GLN A 78 -16.23 4.30 2.27
N TYR A 79 -16.28 3.00 2.55
CA TYR A 79 -17.47 2.16 2.37
C TYR A 79 -18.14 1.76 3.69
N GLY A 80 -17.48 2.00 4.84
CA GLY A 80 -17.98 1.63 6.16
C GLY A 80 -18.04 0.12 6.41
N VAL A 81 -17.20 -0.65 5.73
CA VAL A 81 -17.03 -2.10 5.95
C VAL A 81 -16.22 -2.35 7.22
N THR A 82 -16.27 -3.57 7.76
CA THR A 82 -15.40 -4.01 8.86
C THR A 82 -14.25 -4.85 8.32
N SER A 83 -13.01 -4.57 8.73
CA SER A 83 -11.85 -5.36 8.33
C SER A 83 -11.39 -6.35 9.42
N LYS A 84 -10.92 -7.52 9.00
CA LYS A 84 -10.20 -8.50 9.84
C LYS A 84 -8.87 -8.83 9.19
N TYR A 85 -7.83 -8.96 9.99
CA TYR A 85 -6.46 -9.22 9.52
C TYR A 85 -5.93 -10.49 10.18
N LEU A 86 -5.49 -11.45 9.37
CA LEU A 86 -4.88 -12.70 9.81
C LEU A 86 -3.50 -12.80 9.18
N GLU A 87 -2.47 -12.64 10.01
CA GLU A 87 -1.09 -12.71 9.58
C GLU A 87 -0.57 -14.15 9.71
N SER A 88 -0.06 -14.71 8.62
CA SER A 88 0.56 -16.04 8.63
C SER A 88 2.00 -15.93 9.14
N LYS A 89 2.43 -16.86 10.00
CA LYS A 89 3.83 -16.94 10.45
C LYS A 89 4.61 -17.97 9.64
N THR A 90 3.90 -18.93 9.08
CA THR A 90 4.42 -20.05 8.28
C THR A 90 3.42 -20.43 7.19
N GLY A 91 3.86 -21.23 6.22
CA GLY A 91 2.97 -21.80 5.21
C GLY A 91 1.88 -22.72 5.76
N GLN A 92 2.05 -23.29 6.96
CA GLN A 92 0.99 -24.06 7.61
C GLN A 92 -0.21 -23.21 8.05
N ASP A 93 -0.03 -21.89 8.16
CA ASP A 93 -1.07 -20.98 8.65
C ASP A 93 -2.05 -20.54 7.54
N TYR A 94 -1.72 -20.74 6.25
CA TYR A 94 -2.51 -20.19 5.15
C TYR A 94 -3.93 -20.76 5.10
N THR A 95 -4.08 -22.08 5.01
CA THR A 95 -5.39 -22.75 4.99
C THR A 95 -6.23 -22.46 6.23
N PRO A 96 -5.72 -22.58 7.48
CA PRO A 96 -6.51 -22.26 8.65
C PRO A 96 -6.90 -20.78 8.70
N ASN A 97 -6.04 -19.84 8.27
CA ASN A 97 -6.39 -18.43 8.21
C ASN A 97 -7.49 -18.13 7.19
N VAL A 98 -7.39 -18.67 5.97
CA VAL A 98 -8.46 -18.53 4.96
C VAL A 98 -9.78 -19.15 5.44
N THR A 99 -9.70 -20.32 6.08
CA THR A 99 -10.87 -21.00 6.66
C THR A 99 -11.50 -20.17 7.79
N ALA A 100 -10.69 -19.54 8.64
CA ALA A 100 -11.18 -18.66 9.70
C ALA A 100 -11.92 -17.44 9.13
N CYS A 101 -11.47 -16.88 7.99
CA CYS A 101 -12.20 -15.83 7.29
C CYS A 101 -13.59 -16.29 6.81
N LEU A 102 -13.69 -17.52 6.26
CA LEU A 102 -14.98 -18.10 5.85
C LEU A 102 -15.93 -18.28 7.05
N GLN A 103 -15.42 -18.82 8.15
CA GLN A 103 -16.19 -19.03 9.39
C GLN A 103 -16.69 -17.72 9.99
N GLN A 104 -15.97 -16.63 9.79
CA GLN A 104 -16.38 -15.27 10.19
C GLN A 104 -17.42 -14.65 9.25
N ASN A 105 -17.92 -15.40 8.25
CA ASN A 105 -18.85 -14.91 7.22
C ASN A 105 -18.32 -13.68 6.47
N ALA A 106 -17.01 -13.62 6.22
CA ALA A 106 -16.41 -12.58 5.41
C ALA A 106 -17.06 -12.55 4.02
N LYS A 107 -17.48 -11.37 3.57
CA LYS A 107 -18.04 -11.15 2.23
C LYS A 107 -16.97 -11.03 1.16
N MET A 108 -15.76 -10.69 1.57
CA MET A 108 -14.58 -10.66 0.73
C MET A 108 -13.40 -11.18 1.53
N ILE A 109 -12.59 -12.04 0.91
CA ILE A 109 -11.32 -12.52 1.46
C ILE A 109 -10.22 -12.06 0.51
N VAL A 110 -9.27 -11.28 1.02
CA VAL A 110 -8.10 -10.81 0.29
C VAL A 110 -6.90 -11.64 0.73
N THR A 111 -6.45 -12.55 -0.13
CA THR A 111 -5.26 -13.37 0.12
C THR A 111 -4.04 -12.71 -0.51
N VAL A 112 -3.10 -12.28 0.33
CA VAL A 112 -1.97 -11.44 -0.07
C VAL A 112 -0.68 -12.25 -0.05
N GLY A 113 -0.23 -12.64 -1.24
CA GLY A 113 0.99 -13.41 -1.45
C GLY A 113 0.74 -14.64 -2.32
N PHE A 114 1.64 -14.92 -3.26
CA PHE A 114 1.44 -15.99 -4.25
C PHE A 114 1.30 -17.38 -3.60
N ARG A 115 1.92 -17.58 -2.42
CA ARG A 115 1.92 -18.88 -1.73
C ARG A 115 0.56 -19.24 -1.13
N LEU A 116 -0.36 -18.27 -1.03
CA LEU A 116 -1.75 -18.51 -0.65
C LEU A 116 -2.62 -19.04 -1.79
N ASP A 117 -2.08 -19.17 -3.02
CA ASP A 117 -2.83 -19.63 -4.20
C ASP A 117 -3.63 -20.92 -3.93
N LYS A 118 -2.96 -21.97 -3.45
CA LYS A 118 -3.63 -23.24 -3.13
C LYS A 118 -4.72 -23.07 -2.07
N ALA A 119 -4.43 -22.38 -0.96
CA ALA A 119 -5.41 -22.17 0.10
C ALA A 119 -6.62 -21.35 -0.38
N THR A 120 -6.39 -20.41 -1.29
CA THR A 120 -7.44 -19.60 -1.93
C THR A 120 -8.29 -20.46 -2.87
N SER A 121 -7.65 -21.25 -3.74
CA SER A 121 -8.34 -22.11 -4.69
C SER A 121 -9.14 -23.22 -4.03
N ASP A 122 -8.64 -23.81 -2.93
CA ASP A 122 -9.34 -24.86 -2.20
C ASP A 122 -10.61 -24.33 -1.48
N ALA A 123 -10.67 -23.01 -1.23
CA ALA A 123 -11.73 -22.34 -0.49
C ALA A 123 -12.80 -21.67 -1.38
N ALA A 124 -12.60 -21.64 -2.70
CA ALA A 124 -13.42 -20.92 -3.67
C ALA A 124 -14.55 -21.75 -4.30
#